data_AF-A0A1Y4WJ37-F1
#
_entry.id   AF-A0A1Y4WJ37-F1
#
_cell.length_a   1.000
_cell.length_b   1.000
_cell.length_c   1.000
_cell.angle_alpha   90.00
_cell.angle_beta   90.00
_cell.angle_gamma   90.00
#
_symmetry.space_group_name_H-M   'P 1'
#
loop_
_entity.id
_entity.type
_entity.pdbx_description
1 polymer ?
#
loop_
_entity_poly.entity_id
_entity_poly.type
_entity_poly.pdbx_seq_one_letter_code
_entity_poly.pdbx_strand_id
1 'polypeptide(L)'
;MPSINEIIERVGQLRPDAYDDSSKAGWLIELDGKIYREVILRHRLTPGVEAHGPVGVCPECGSSEIFYDSGMDCSSCQACRWSELPKLVRSYPEDGDVPLLVPAPYDNLYSLYLMAQIDFHNREGENYNNSALAFNQAMDEFKKDYHRTHIPITTGTWSGLF
;
A
#
# COMPACT_ATOMS: atom_id res chain seq x y z
N MET A 1 -10.92 -2.49 -0.06
CA MET A 1 -9.61 -2.40 0.60
C MET A 1 -9.91 -2.44 2.09
N PRO A 2 -9.24 -3.29 2.87
CA PRO A 2 -9.51 -3.37 4.30
C PRO A 2 -8.98 -2.14 5.04
N SER A 3 -9.59 -1.78 6.17
CA SER A 3 -9.03 -0.80 7.12
C SER A 3 -8.12 -1.48 8.15
N ILE A 4 -7.37 -0.68 8.94
CA ILE A 4 -6.57 -1.23 10.06
C ILE A 4 -7.46 -1.94 11.07
N ASN A 5 -8.61 -1.33 11.40
CA ASN A 5 -9.56 -1.88 12.37
C ASN A 5 -10.06 -3.26 11.92
N GLU A 6 -10.42 -3.42 10.65
CA GLU A 6 -10.89 -4.70 10.08
C GLU A 6 -9.81 -5.79 10.14
N ILE A 7 -8.54 -5.44 9.89
CA ILE A 7 -7.44 -6.41 9.97
C ILE A 7 -7.17 -6.83 11.41
N ILE A 8 -7.16 -5.89 12.36
CA ILE A 8 -6.95 -6.17 13.78
C ILE A 8 -8.08 -7.07 14.30
N GLU A 9 -9.33 -6.76 13.97
CA GLU A 9 -10.48 -7.59 14.37
C GLU A 9 -10.38 -9.00 13.78
N ARG A 10 -10.06 -9.11 12.48
CA ARG A 10 -9.89 -10.40 11.79
C ARG A 10 -8.83 -11.26 12.48
N VAL A 11 -7.67 -10.68 12.82
CA VAL A 11 -6.60 -11.41 13.50
C VAL A 11 -6.98 -11.74 14.95
N GLY A 12 -7.63 -10.83 15.67
CA GLY A 12 -8.11 -11.07 17.02
C GLY A 12 -9.12 -12.22 17.12
N GLN A 13 -9.98 -12.38 16.11
CA GLN A 13 -10.90 -13.52 16.02
C GLN A 13 -10.18 -14.85 15.74
N LEU A 14 -9.15 -14.83 14.89
CA LEU A 14 -8.38 -16.03 14.54
C LEU A 14 -7.46 -16.47 15.67
N ARG A 15 -6.85 -15.52 16.37
CA ARG A 15 -5.87 -15.77 17.42
C ARG A 15 -5.88 -14.64 18.45
N PRO A 16 -6.57 -14.82 19.58
CA PRO A 16 -6.50 -13.89 20.70
C PRO A 16 -5.05 -13.79 21.22
N ASP A 17 -4.58 -12.56 21.43
CA ASP A 17 -3.22 -12.26 21.86
C ASP A 17 -3.19 -11.13 22.90
N ALA A 18 -2.02 -10.88 23.50
CA ALA A 18 -1.85 -9.92 24.58
C ALA A 18 -1.43 -8.50 24.13
N TYR A 19 -1.24 -8.28 22.82
CA TYR A 19 -0.81 -7.00 22.29
C TYR A 19 -2.01 -6.06 22.12
N ASP A 20 -1.81 -4.80 22.44
CA ASP A 20 -2.79 -3.75 22.24
C ASP A 20 -2.94 -3.39 20.75
N ASP A 21 -4.09 -2.82 20.40
CA ASP A 21 -4.41 -2.46 19.02
C ASP A 21 -3.47 -1.38 18.46
N SER A 22 -2.90 -0.51 19.30
CA SER A 22 -1.98 0.54 18.84
C SER A 22 -0.63 -0.01 18.40
N SER A 23 -0.12 -1.03 19.11
CA SER A 23 1.08 -1.78 18.72
C SER A 23 0.86 -2.49 17.38
N LYS A 24 -0.29 -3.15 17.22
CA LYS A 24 -0.68 -3.84 15.97
C LYS A 24 -0.82 -2.87 14.81
N ALA A 25 -1.50 -1.75 15.04
CA ALA A 25 -1.66 -0.68 14.06
C ALA A 25 -0.31 -0.08 13.64
N GLY A 26 0.61 0.12 14.59
CA GLY A 26 1.97 0.58 14.31
C GLY A 26 2.70 -0.31 13.31
N TRP A 27 2.67 -1.64 13.52
CA TRP A 27 3.25 -2.60 12.58
C TRP A 27 2.59 -2.56 11.20
N LEU A 28 1.27 -2.42 11.13
CA LEU A 28 0.55 -2.30 9.86
C LEU A 28 0.89 -1.00 9.10
N ILE A 29 1.00 0.13 9.81
CA ILE A 29 1.41 1.42 9.22
C ILE A 29 2.82 1.33 8.64
N GLU A 30 3.75 0.67 9.36
CA GLU A 30 5.11 0.45 8.87
C GLU A 30 5.14 -0.39 7.59
N LEU A 31 4.36 -1.48 7.55
CA LEU A 31 4.22 -2.33 6.38
C LEU A 31 3.62 -1.57 5.20
N ASP A 32 2.54 -0.83 5.42
CA ASP A 32 1.85 -0.07 4.39
C ASP A 32 2.77 1.01 3.80
N GLY A 33 3.52 1.72 4.64
CA GLY A 33 4.55 2.67 4.21
C GLY A 33 5.73 2.03 3.46
N LYS A 34 6.02 0.75 3.70
CA LYS A 34 7.00 -0.02 2.92
C LYS A 34 6.43 -0.38 1.53
N ILE A 35 5.21 -0.90 1.48
CA ILE A 35 4.50 -1.22 0.22
C ILE A 35 4.40 0.02 -0.66
N TYR A 36 4.03 1.15 -0.07
CA TYR A 36 3.93 2.43 -0.77
C TYR A 36 5.24 2.80 -1.50
N ARG A 37 6.37 2.75 -0.79
CA ARG A 37 7.68 3.18 -1.33
C ARG A 37 8.32 2.18 -2.29
N GLU A 38 8.16 0.89 -2.01
CA GLU A 38 8.85 -0.16 -2.76
C GLU A 38 8.04 -0.67 -3.96
N VAL A 39 6.70 -0.57 -3.90
CA VAL A 39 5.81 -1.11 -4.94
C VAL A 39 5.09 0.03 -5.65
N ILE A 40 4.29 0.82 -4.93
CA ILE A 40 3.40 1.80 -5.57
C ILE A 40 4.18 2.92 -6.26
N LEU A 41 5.07 3.61 -5.54
CA LEU A 41 5.87 4.72 -6.08
C LEU A 41 6.90 4.29 -7.14
N ARG A 42 7.01 2.99 -7.44
CA ARG A 42 7.87 2.45 -8.49
C ARG A 42 7.14 2.16 -9.78
N HIS A 43 5.82 2.35 -9.81
CA HIS A 43 5.01 2.16 -11.01
C HIS A 43 4.11 3.38 -11.25
N ARG A 44 3.64 3.49 -12.48
CA ARG A 44 2.54 4.37 -12.83
C ARG A 44 1.32 4.03 -11.97
N LEU A 45 0.57 5.03 -11.52
CA LEU A 45 -0.66 4.81 -10.74
C LEU A 45 -1.81 4.28 -11.61
N THR A 46 -1.89 4.72 -12.86
CA THR A 46 -2.93 4.25 -13.79
C THR A 46 -2.65 2.81 -14.23
N PRO A 47 -3.64 1.91 -14.11
CA PRO A 47 -3.52 0.55 -14.61
C PRO A 47 -3.59 0.53 -16.14
N GLY A 48 -2.82 -0.37 -16.75
CA GLY A 48 -2.76 -0.56 -18.20
C GLY A 48 -1.60 0.16 -18.89
N VAL A 49 -1.64 0.16 -20.23
CA VAL A 49 -0.55 0.71 -21.07
C VAL A 49 -0.71 2.21 -21.31
N GLU A 50 -1.95 2.66 -21.43
CA GLU A 50 -2.27 4.06 -21.75
C GLU A 50 -2.17 4.94 -20.50
N ALA A 51 -1.64 6.15 -20.68
CA ALA A 51 -1.62 7.15 -19.62
C ALA A 51 -2.99 7.85 -19.56
N HIS A 52 -3.50 8.09 -18.35
CA HIS A 52 -4.70 8.90 -18.14
C HIS A 52 -4.46 10.36 -18.53
N GLY A 53 -3.26 10.88 -18.25
CA GLY A 53 -2.89 12.25 -18.53
C GLY A 53 -3.36 13.23 -17.44
N PRO A 54 -3.09 14.54 -17.61
CA PRO A 54 -3.37 15.55 -16.61
C PRO A 54 -4.88 15.81 -16.47
N VAL A 55 -5.34 15.89 -15.23
CA VAL A 55 -6.69 16.40 -14.95
C VAL A 55 -6.75 17.91 -15.25
N GLY A 56 -7.78 18.36 -15.98
CA GLY A 56 -7.88 19.75 -16.42
C GLY A 56 -8.18 20.77 -15.31
N VAL A 57 -8.86 20.36 -14.24
CA VAL A 57 -9.16 21.18 -13.05
C VAL A 57 -9.17 20.32 -11.80
N CYS A 58 -8.81 20.89 -10.65
CA CYS A 58 -8.83 20.18 -9.38
C CYS A 58 -10.27 19.77 -9.00
N PRO A 59 -10.55 18.50 -8.69
CA PRO A 59 -11.89 18.07 -8.30
C PRO A 59 -12.31 18.59 -6.92
N GLU A 60 -11.35 18.93 -6.05
CA GLU A 60 -11.63 19.42 -4.69
C GLU A 60 -11.88 20.93 -4.63
N CYS A 61 -11.11 21.73 -5.37
CA CYS A 61 -11.17 23.20 -5.27
C CYS A 61 -11.44 23.93 -6.59
N GLY A 62 -11.52 23.24 -7.72
CA GLY A 62 -11.76 23.83 -9.04
C GLY A 62 -10.59 24.63 -9.62
N SER A 63 -9.42 24.65 -8.96
CA SER A 63 -8.24 25.35 -9.48
C SER A 63 -7.69 24.68 -10.74
N SER A 64 -7.21 25.49 -11.69
CA SER A 64 -6.46 25.03 -12.87
C SER A 64 -4.97 24.85 -12.61
N GLU A 65 -4.49 25.16 -11.40
CA GLU A 65 -3.08 25.00 -11.01
C GLU A 65 -2.78 23.52 -10.67
N ILE A 66 -2.80 22.69 -11.72
CA ILE A 66 -2.51 21.27 -11.65
C ILE A 66 -1.08 21.00 -12.08
N PHE A 67 -0.33 20.33 -11.21
CA PHE A 67 0.94 19.70 -11.53
C PHE A 67 0.71 18.24 -11.92
N TYR A 68 1.24 17.83 -13.07
CA TYR A 68 1.14 16.46 -13.56
C TYR A 68 2.53 15.84 -13.66
N ASP A 69 2.72 14.71 -12.98
CA ASP A 69 3.91 13.86 -13.10
C ASP A 69 3.67 12.82 -14.19
N SER A 70 4.34 12.95 -15.34
CA SER A 70 4.19 12.02 -16.46
C SER A 70 4.80 10.63 -16.21
N GLY A 71 5.73 10.52 -15.26
CA GLY A 71 6.32 9.24 -14.88
C GLY A 71 5.34 8.41 -14.07
N MET A 72 4.76 9.01 -13.03
CA MET A 72 3.74 8.37 -12.19
C MET A 72 2.35 8.36 -12.83
N ASP A 73 2.11 9.18 -13.85
CA ASP A 73 0.78 9.48 -14.40
C ASP A 73 -0.18 9.91 -13.30
N CYS A 74 0.24 10.92 -12.53
CA CYS A 74 -0.55 11.44 -11.42
C CYS A 74 -0.56 12.96 -11.39
N SER A 75 -1.75 13.50 -11.14
CA SER A 75 -2.03 14.91 -11.01
C SER A 75 -2.09 15.30 -9.53
N SER A 76 -1.64 16.51 -9.24
CA SER A 76 -1.76 17.14 -7.93
C SER A 76 -2.07 18.63 -8.06
N CYS A 77 -2.86 19.17 -7.15
CA CYS A 77 -3.24 20.57 -7.13
C CYS A 77 -2.27 21.38 -6.26
N GLN A 78 -1.68 22.43 -6.81
CA GLN A 78 -0.77 23.29 -6.06
C GLN A 78 -1.50 24.18 -5.03
N ALA A 79 -2.77 24.50 -5.28
CA ALA A 79 -3.56 25.37 -4.41
C ALA A 79 -4.05 24.67 -3.13
N CYS A 80 -4.62 23.46 -3.25
CA CYS A 80 -5.22 22.73 -2.11
C CYS A 80 -4.47 21.47 -1.70
N ARG A 81 -3.40 21.10 -2.42
CA ARG A 81 -2.59 19.87 -2.20
C ARG A 81 -3.34 18.55 -2.42
N TRP A 82 -4.48 18.59 -3.13
CA TRP A 82 -5.09 17.36 -3.65
C TRP A 82 -4.09 16.60 -4.53
N SER A 83 -4.10 15.27 -4.50
CA SER A 83 -3.28 14.41 -5.35
C SER A 83 -3.98 13.11 -5.66
N GLU A 84 -3.73 12.53 -6.83
CA GLU A 84 -4.21 11.20 -7.21
C GLU A 84 -3.45 10.06 -6.51
N LEU A 85 -2.39 10.40 -5.77
CA LEU A 85 -1.66 9.43 -4.95
C LEU A 85 -2.58 8.81 -3.88
N PRO A 86 -2.50 7.48 -3.67
CA PRO A 86 -3.24 6.83 -2.59
C PRO A 86 -2.94 7.46 -1.24
N LYS A 87 -4.00 7.71 -0.45
CA LYS A 87 -3.85 8.26 0.90
C LYS A 87 -3.23 7.21 1.82
N LEU A 88 -2.03 7.49 2.32
CA LEU A 88 -1.34 6.64 3.28
C LEU A 88 -1.87 6.85 4.70
N VAL A 89 -2.09 5.77 5.44
CA VAL A 89 -2.40 5.81 6.87
C VAL A 89 -1.16 6.25 7.65
N ARG A 90 -1.26 7.31 8.46
CA ARG A 90 -0.10 7.88 9.19
C ARG A 90 -0.22 7.75 10.70
N SER A 91 -1.44 7.72 11.22
CA SER A 91 -1.66 7.73 12.67
C SER A 91 -2.84 6.86 13.07
N TYR A 92 -2.73 6.22 14.23
CA TYR A 92 -3.80 5.45 14.86
C TYR A 92 -4.09 6.07 16.23
N PRO A 93 -5.36 6.18 16.67
CA PRO A 93 -6.58 5.64 16.06
C PRO A 93 -7.26 6.51 14.99
N GLU A 94 -6.82 7.75 14.76
CA GLU A 94 -7.57 8.71 13.92
C GLU A 94 -7.73 8.28 12.45
N ASP A 95 -6.73 7.62 11.86
CA ASP A 95 -6.82 7.07 10.51
C ASP A 95 -7.20 5.57 10.48
N GLY A 96 -7.73 5.00 11.57
CA GLY A 96 -7.99 3.55 11.70
C GLY A 96 -8.97 2.98 10.66
N ASP A 97 -9.89 3.81 10.17
CA ASP A 97 -10.89 3.45 9.14
C ASP A 97 -10.43 3.81 7.71
N VAL A 98 -9.25 4.41 7.56
CA VAL A 98 -8.70 4.70 6.23
C VAL A 98 -8.30 3.36 5.58
N PRO A 99 -8.72 3.12 4.32
CA PRO A 99 -8.39 1.88 3.64
C PRO A 99 -6.88 1.77 3.41
N LEU A 100 -6.34 0.58 3.68
CA LEU A 100 -4.96 0.22 3.38
C LEU A 100 -4.74 0.08 1.87
N LEU A 101 -3.47 0.13 1.46
CA LEU A 101 -3.10 0.22 0.04
C LEU A 101 -3.42 -1.03 -0.77
N VAL A 102 -3.34 -2.22 -0.17
CA VAL A 102 -3.51 -3.47 -0.91
C VAL A 102 -4.97 -3.94 -0.90
N PRO A 103 -5.62 -4.02 -2.09
CA PRO A 103 -6.98 -4.51 -2.19
C PRO A 103 -7.06 -6.05 -2.13
N ALA A 104 -8.28 -6.56 -1.96
CA ALA A 104 -8.59 -7.97 -2.22
C ALA A 104 -8.24 -8.29 -3.69
N PRO A 105 -7.70 -9.50 -3.99
CA PRO A 105 -7.63 -10.70 -3.14
C PRO A 105 -6.37 -10.82 -2.26
N TYR A 106 -5.46 -9.84 -2.30
CA TYR A 106 -4.15 -9.91 -1.62
C TYR A 106 -4.16 -9.28 -0.22
N ASP A 107 -5.30 -8.80 0.26
CA ASP A 107 -5.46 -8.11 1.54
C ASP A 107 -5.08 -8.97 2.75
N ASN A 108 -5.14 -10.30 2.62
CA ASN A 108 -4.71 -11.24 3.65
C ASN A 108 -3.21 -11.12 4.01
N LEU A 109 -2.40 -10.47 3.17
CA LEU A 109 -0.99 -10.19 3.51
C LEU A 109 -0.86 -9.41 4.82
N TYR A 110 -1.81 -8.51 5.13
CA TYR A 110 -1.75 -7.72 6.35
C TYR A 110 -2.00 -8.59 7.59
N SER A 111 -2.94 -9.54 7.49
CA SER A 111 -3.21 -10.52 8.55
C SER A 111 -2.02 -11.46 8.78
N LEU A 112 -1.41 -11.96 7.70
CA LEU A 112 -0.22 -12.82 7.76
C LEU A 112 0.99 -12.10 8.38
N TYR A 113 1.20 -10.84 8.00
CA TYR A 113 2.25 -10.02 8.59
C TYR A 113 2.03 -9.79 10.09
N LEU A 114 0.79 -9.48 10.47
CA LEU A 114 0.44 -9.23 11.86
C LEU A 114 0.66 -10.47 12.72
N MET A 115 0.23 -11.65 12.24
CA MET A 115 0.51 -12.92 12.90
C MET A 115 2.02 -13.20 13.01
N ALA A 116 2.79 -12.94 11.95
CA ALA A 116 4.24 -13.09 11.99
C ALA A 116 4.89 -12.15 13.03
N GLN A 117 4.43 -10.90 13.16
CA GLN A 117 4.95 -9.99 14.19
C GLN A 117 4.61 -10.48 15.60
N ILE A 118 3.38 -10.94 15.84
CA ILE A 118 2.97 -11.53 17.12
C ILE A 118 3.89 -12.73 17.47
N ASP A 119 4.12 -13.65 16.53
CA ASP A 119 5.00 -14.80 16.72
C ASP A 119 6.44 -14.39 17.03
N PHE A 120 6.95 -13.40 16.31
CA PHE A 120 8.30 -12.86 16.48
C PHE A 120 8.48 -12.28 17.90
N HIS A 121 7.55 -11.43 18.34
CA HIS A 121 7.60 -10.82 19.66
C HIS A 121 7.35 -11.82 20.80
N ASN A 122 6.56 -12.87 20.56
CA ASN A 122 6.36 -13.99 21.49
C ASN A 122 7.55 -14.96 21.55
N ARG A 123 8.57 -14.80 20.69
CA ARG A 123 9.73 -15.70 20.55
C ARG A 123 9.36 -17.11 20.11
N GLU A 124 8.26 -17.26 19.38
CA GLU A 124 7.80 -18.54 18.83
C GLU A 124 8.43 -18.77 17.44
N GLY A 125 9.72 -19.14 17.43
CA GLY A 125 10.50 -19.22 16.18
C GLY A 125 9.92 -20.13 15.09
N GLU A 126 9.33 -21.26 15.46
CA GLU A 126 8.70 -22.17 14.48
C GLU A 126 7.44 -21.56 13.85
N ASN A 127 6.58 -20.94 14.67
CA ASN A 127 5.37 -20.28 14.18
C ASN A 127 5.72 -19.06 13.33
N TYR A 128 6.70 -18.27 13.76
CA TYR A 128 7.22 -17.14 12.98
C TYR A 128 7.68 -17.58 11.60
N ASN A 129 8.46 -18.65 11.49
CA ASN A 129 8.94 -19.14 10.19
C ASN A 129 7.78 -19.51 9.25
N ASN A 130 6.72 -20.13 9.77
CA ASN A 130 5.53 -20.49 8.99
C ASN A 130 4.75 -19.24 8.54
N SER A 131 4.47 -18.32 9.48
CA SER A 131 3.74 -17.07 9.23
C SER A 131 4.50 -16.14 8.28
N ALA A 132 5.82 -16.01 8.47
CA ALA A 132 6.68 -15.21 7.61
C ALA A 132 6.80 -15.78 6.19
N LEU A 133 6.87 -17.11 6.03
CA LEU A 133 6.88 -17.75 4.72
C LEU A 133 5.57 -17.46 3.96
N ALA A 134 4.42 -17.62 4.61
CA ALA A 134 3.12 -17.33 4.01
C ALA A 134 2.99 -15.85 3.63
N PHE A 135 3.43 -14.94 4.50
CA PHE A 135 3.47 -13.50 4.18
C PHE A 135 4.34 -13.20 2.96
N ASN A 136 5.55 -13.78 2.89
CA ASN A 136 6.47 -13.55 1.78
C ASN A 136 5.88 -14.03 0.45
N GLN A 137 5.17 -15.16 0.44
CA GLN A 137 4.47 -15.65 -0.75
C GLN A 137 3.36 -14.69 -1.20
N ALA A 138 2.49 -14.27 -0.28
CA ALA A 138 1.41 -13.33 -0.59
C ALA A 138 1.94 -11.97 -1.09
N MET A 139 3.02 -11.46 -0.49
CA MET A 139 3.68 -10.23 -0.92
C MET A 139 4.27 -10.36 -2.33
N ASP A 140 4.89 -11.49 -2.66
CA ASP A 140 5.45 -11.73 -3.99
C ASP A 140 4.36 -11.84 -5.06
N GLU A 141 3.24 -12.50 -4.75
CA GLU A 141 2.08 -12.57 -5.64
C GLU A 141 1.48 -11.18 -5.90
N PHE A 142 1.28 -10.38 -4.85
CA PHE A 142 0.81 -9.00 -4.99
C PHE A 142 1.76 -8.18 -5.86
N LYS A 143 3.08 -8.26 -5.62
CA LYS A 143 4.08 -7.53 -6.42
C LYS A 143 4.02 -7.94 -7.90
N LYS A 144 3.88 -9.23 -8.19
CA LYS A 144 3.74 -9.74 -9.56
C LYS A 144 2.49 -9.21 -10.24
N ASP A 145 1.36 -9.25 -9.56
CA ASP A 145 0.10 -8.73 -10.11
C ASP A 145 0.17 -7.22 -10.34
N TYR A 146 0.68 -6.47 -9.37
CA TYR A 146 0.86 -5.02 -9.49
C TYR A 146 1.80 -4.66 -10.64
N HIS A 147 2.90 -5.40 -10.83
CA HIS A 147 3.82 -5.19 -11.95
C HIS A 147 3.22 -5.54 -13.32
N ARG A 148 2.26 -6.47 -13.38
CA ARG A 148 1.54 -6.81 -14.62
C ARG A 148 0.51 -5.76 -15.00
N THR A 149 -0.09 -5.11 -14.01
CA THR A 149 -1.18 -4.16 -14.17
C THR A 149 -0.70 -2.71 -14.27
N HIS A 150 0.45 -2.39 -13.67
CA HIS A 150 1.01 -1.04 -13.62
C HIS A 150 2.40 -1.01 -14.27
N ILE A 151 2.65 0.00 -15.10
CA ILE A 151 3.93 0.13 -15.80
C ILE A 151 5.02 0.57 -14.81
N PRO A 152 6.17 -0.12 -14.72
CA PRO A 152 7.27 0.33 -13.87
C PRO A 152 7.85 1.66 -14.36
N ILE A 153 8.11 2.56 -13.42
CA ILE A 153 8.79 3.83 -13.68
C ILE A 153 10.27 3.51 -13.86
N THR A 154 10.69 3.30 -15.09
CA THR A 154 12.10 3.09 -15.41
C THR A 154 12.82 4.45 -15.32
N THR A 155 13.82 4.57 -14.44
CA THR A 155 14.70 5.76 -14.33
C THR A 155 15.69 5.87 -15.50
N GLY A 156 15.27 5.55 -16.72
CA GLY A 156 16.14 5.45 -17.86
C GLY A 156 15.34 5.32 -19.15
N THR A 157 15.35 6.40 -19.91
CA THR A 157 15.00 6.47 -21.33
C THR A 157 15.75 5.36 -22.08
N TRP A 158 15.10 4.25 -22.42
CA TRP A 158 15.59 3.37 -23.48
C TRP A 158 15.19 3.97 -24.83
N SER A 159 15.79 5.12 -25.17
CA SER A 159 15.74 5.64 -26.54
C SER A 159 16.68 4.82 -27.41
N GLY A 160 16.10 3.89 -28.18
CA GLY A 160 16.61 3.29 -29.42
C GLY A 160 18.11 3.14 -29.63
N LEU A 161 18.66 1.96 -29.29
CA LEU A 161 19.86 1.42 -29.94
C LEU A 161 19.45 0.19 -30.77
N PHE A 162 18.91 0.46 -31.95
CA PHE A 162 18.97 -0.40 -33.13
C PHE A 162 19.15 0.50 -34.35
#